data_AF-A0A0N4TG17-F1
#
_entry.id   AF-A0A0N4TG17-F1
#
_cell.length_a   1.000
_cell.length_b   1.000
_cell.length_c   1.000
_cell.angle_alpha   90.00
_cell.angle_beta   90.00
_cell.angle_gamma   90.00
#
_symmetry.space_group_name_H-M   'P 1'
#
loop_
_entity.id
_entity.type
_entity.pdbx_description
1 polymer ?
#
loop_
_entity_poly.entity_id
_entity_poly.type
_entity_poly.pdbx_seq_one_letter_code
_entity_poly.pdbx_strand_id
1 'polypeptide(L)'
;HSSEIHKGEDILKKLPVGIETAQIFVGVIPNLTKTYFVMLRLSEATVMPEILDGEVPLRFAVVILGPGQPDISYHEVGRSIATLMTNTEFNAIAYEANVREELICGVDNFLDDSVVIPPGEIDNKRLLSGDEIRKALKKRQNRRKVIEEESSSPPKSEQKNDINFKRHFEKKEKCRFFNGMINDFEKRFPYYWYVAFKTFNYYIQLTNFTGKKGERERERERQG
;
A
#
# COMPACT_ATOMS: atom_id res chain seq x y z
N HIS A 1 33.60 2.00 23.21
CA HIS A 1 33.59 1.96 21.74
C HIS A 1 33.82 0.55 21.17
N SER A 2 34.33 -0.44 21.93
CA SER A 2 34.59 -1.81 21.43
C SER A 2 33.42 -2.80 21.48
N SER A 3 32.23 -2.42 21.96
CA SER A 3 31.11 -3.35 22.14
C SER A 3 30.14 -3.42 20.95
N GLU A 4 30.22 -2.51 19.99
CA GLU A 4 29.35 -2.48 18.80
C GLU A 4 29.93 -3.30 17.64
N ILE A 5 31.26 -3.31 17.48
CA ILE A 5 31.96 -4.01 16.39
C ILE A 5 31.72 -5.53 16.46
N HIS A 6 31.77 -6.13 17.65
CA HIS A 6 31.54 -7.57 17.82
C HIS A 6 30.12 -8.04 17.46
N LYS A 7 29.10 -7.17 17.51
CA LYS A 7 27.73 -7.55 17.14
C LYS A 7 27.52 -7.64 15.63
N GLY A 8 28.25 -6.86 14.83
CA GLY A 8 28.14 -6.88 13.36
C GLY A 8 28.72 -8.16 12.76
N GLU A 9 29.89 -8.58 13.23
CA GLU A 9 30.60 -9.77 12.73
C GLU A 9 29.82 -11.08 12.97
N ASP A 10 29.07 -11.17 14.07
CA ASP A 10 28.28 -12.36 14.41
C ASP A 10 26.98 -12.49 13.60
N ILE A 11 26.48 -11.39 13.04
CA ILE A 11 25.31 -11.38 12.16
C ILE A 11 25.74 -11.79 10.74
N LEU A 12 26.86 -11.26 10.25
CA LEU A 12 27.37 -11.56 8.91
C LEU A 12 27.65 -13.07 8.73
N LYS A 13 28.13 -13.75 9.78
CA LYS A 13 28.35 -15.21 9.78
C LYS A 13 27.07 -16.06 9.67
N LYS A 14 25.89 -15.46 9.89
CA LYS A 14 24.58 -16.15 9.85
C LYS A 14 23.81 -15.89 8.56
N LEU A 15 24.36 -15.11 7.63
CA LEU A 15 23.66 -14.78 6.40
C LEU A 15 23.72 -15.96 5.42
N PRO A 16 22.62 -16.25 4.71
CA PRO A 16 22.62 -17.26 3.66
C PRO A 16 23.58 -16.89 2.53
N VAL A 17 24.14 -17.90 1.89
CA VAL A 17 25.06 -17.74 0.75
C VAL A 17 24.30 -17.07 -0.41
N GLY A 18 24.91 -16.06 -1.02
CA GLY A 18 24.31 -15.30 -2.13
C GLY A 18 23.32 -14.23 -1.70
N ILE A 19 23.34 -13.82 -0.42
CA ILE A 19 22.54 -12.69 0.03
C ILE A 19 23.01 -11.39 -0.64
N GLU A 20 22.04 -10.56 -0.99
CA GLU A 20 22.26 -9.23 -1.53
C GLU A 20 21.62 -8.19 -0.61
N THR A 21 22.16 -6.98 -0.61
CA THR A 21 21.70 -5.89 0.26
C THR A 21 20.80 -4.91 -0.49
N ALA A 22 19.77 -4.42 0.22
CA ALA A 22 19.02 -3.24 -0.15
C ALA A 22 19.33 -2.11 0.84
N GLN A 23 19.91 -1.02 0.37
CA GLN A 23 20.26 0.13 1.20
C GLN A 23 19.20 1.23 1.06
N ILE A 24 18.81 1.84 2.17
CA ILE A 24 17.78 2.89 2.20
C ILE A 24 18.37 4.15 2.84
N PHE A 25 18.42 5.22 2.07
CA PHE A 25 18.82 6.55 2.48
C PHE A 25 17.58 7.40 2.72
N VAL A 26 17.50 8.00 3.91
CA VAL A 26 16.42 8.91 4.29
C VAL A 26 17.02 10.21 4.79
N GLY A 27 16.44 11.34 4.40
CA GLY A 27 16.97 12.64 4.80
C GLY A 27 16.01 13.80 4.63
N VAL A 28 16.19 14.81 5.48
CA VAL A 28 15.50 16.09 5.39
C VAL A 28 16.44 17.11 4.76
N ILE A 29 15.98 17.80 3.72
CA ILE A 29 16.72 18.88 3.07
C ILE A 29 15.85 20.14 3.08
N PRO A 30 16.24 21.21 3.83
CA PRO A 30 15.42 22.40 4.03
C PRO A 30 14.97 23.13 2.76
N ASN A 31 15.76 23.04 1.68
CA ASN A 31 15.51 23.78 0.45
C ASN A 31 14.65 23.01 -0.57
N LEU A 32 14.20 21.80 -0.24
CA LEU A 32 13.30 21.05 -1.12
C LEU A 32 11.87 21.57 -0.98
N THR A 33 11.15 21.63 -2.10
CA THR A 33 9.72 21.99 -2.11
C THR A 33 8.81 20.78 -2.07
N LYS A 34 9.34 19.59 -2.40
CA LYS A 34 8.61 18.32 -2.49
C LYS A 34 9.49 17.17 -2.00
N THR A 35 8.86 16.09 -1.60
CA THR A 35 9.57 14.82 -1.34
C THR A 35 9.93 14.14 -2.66
N TYR A 36 11.15 13.63 -2.73
CA TYR A 36 11.70 12.83 -3.81
C TYR A 36 11.90 11.40 -3.32
N PHE A 37 11.46 10.46 -4.14
CA PHE A 37 11.64 9.03 -3.95
C PHE A 37 12.32 8.46 -5.18
N VAL A 38 13.47 7.83 -4.99
CA VAL A 38 14.22 7.17 -6.06
C VAL A 38 14.53 5.75 -5.61
N MET A 39 14.21 4.77 -6.45
CA MET A 39 14.59 3.38 -6.25
C MET A 39 15.47 2.95 -7.42
N LEU A 40 16.65 2.43 -7.10
CA LEU A 40 17.64 1.95 -8.05
C LEU A 40 17.80 0.45 -7.85
N ARG A 41 17.77 -0.29 -8.96
CA ARG A 41 18.17 -1.70 -9.03
C ARG A 41 19.44 -1.77 -9.87
N LEU A 42 20.54 -2.21 -9.27
CA LEU A 42 21.77 -2.46 -10.02
C LEU A 42 21.60 -3.69 -10.90
N SER A 43 22.16 -3.65 -12.12
CA SER A 43 22.12 -4.79 -13.05
C SER A 43 22.84 -6.01 -12.49
N GLU A 44 23.93 -5.78 -11.76
CA GLU A 44 24.72 -6.79 -11.03
C GLU A 44 24.96 -6.28 -9.61
N ALA A 45 24.82 -7.18 -8.62
CA ALA A 45 25.06 -6.81 -7.24
C ALA A 45 26.56 -6.53 -7.04
N THR A 46 26.88 -5.38 -6.45
CA THR A 46 28.26 -4.88 -6.37
C THR A 46 28.59 -4.48 -4.94
N VAL A 47 29.77 -4.88 -4.44
CA VAL A 47 30.27 -4.44 -3.13
C VAL A 47 30.66 -2.97 -3.23
N MET A 48 30.06 -2.11 -2.40
CA MET A 48 30.28 -0.66 -2.39
C MET A 48 30.67 -0.20 -0.99
N PRO A 49 31.97 -0.27 -0.63
CA PRO A 49 32.44 0.06 0.71
C PRO A 49 32.21 1.52 1.12
N GLU A 50 32.05 2.44 0.15
CA GLU A 50 31.75 3.85 0.48
C GLU A 50 30.30 4.06 0.95
N ILE A 51 29.43 3.09 0.69
CA ILE A 51 27.98 3.22 0.83
C ILE A 51 27.44 2.26 1.90
N LEU A 52 28.07 1.10 2.07
CA LEU A 52 27.67 0.05 2.98
C LEU A 52 28.88 -0.48 3.78
N ASP A 53 28.74 -0.50 5.09
CA ASP A 53 29.68 -1.17 5.98
C ASP A 53 29.46 -2.68 5.92
N GLY A 54 30.14 -3.37 4.98
CA GLY A 54 30.10 -4.82 4.89
C GLY A 54 30.60 -5.41 3.57
N GLU A 55 30.79 -6.73 3.56
CA GLU A 55 31.22 -7.50 2.37
C GLU A 55 30.04 -7.97 1.50
N VAL A 56 28.81 -7.67 1.89
CA VAL A 56 27.61 -8.11 1.17
C VAL A 56 27.36 -7.17 -0.03
N PRO A 57 27.16 -7.70 -1.25
CA PRO A 57 26.99 -6.87 -2.42
C PRO A 57 25.64 -6.14 -2.40
N LEU A 58 25.66 -4.86 -2.77
CA LEU A 58 24.48 -4.02 -2.90
C LEU A 58 23.74 -4.36 -4.19
N ARG A 59 22.42 -4.61 -4.11
CA ARG A 59 21.55 -4.81 -5.27
C ARG A 59 20.58 -3.65 -5.47
N PHE A 60 20.03 -3.13 -4.39
CA PHE A 60 19.05 -2.04 -4.43
C PHE A 60 19.52 -0.85 -3.60
N ALA A 61 19.29 0.35 -4.10
CA ALA A 61 19.43 1.58 -3.33
C ALA A 61 18.13 2.38 -3.42
N VAL A 62 17.58 2.76 -2.27
CA VAL A 62 16.39 3.62 -2.17
C VAL A 62 16.80 4.93 -1.53
N VAL A 63 16.42 6.05 -2.12
CA VAL A 63 16.70 7.39 -1.62
C VAL A 63 15.39 8.14 -1.44
N ILE A 64 15.14 8.59 -0.21
CA ILE A 64 13.95 9.35 0.17
C ILE A 64 14.41 10.66 0.80
N LEU A 65 14.20 11.76 0.09
CA LEU A 65 14.62 13.09 0.51
C LEU A 65 13.43 14.04 0.45
N GLY A 66 13.25 14.90 1.45
CA GLY A 66 12.17 15.89 1.36
C GLY A 66 12.31 17.04 2.34
N PRO A 67 11.39 18.02 2.29
CA PRO A 67 11.36 19.15 3.21
C PRO A 67 11.09 18.70 4.65
N GLY A 68 11.51 19.53 5.62
CA GLY A 68 11.10 19.34 7.00
C GLY A 68 9.59 19.50 7.12
N GLN A 69 8.91 18.48 7.63
CA GLN A 69 7.46 18.43 7.79
C GLN A 69 7.17 17.93 9.22
N PRO A 70 6.29 18.59 10.01
CA PRO A 70 6.05 18.22 11.40
C PRO A 70 5.41 16.83 11.55
N ASP A 71 4.61 16.41 10.56
CA ASP A 71 3.81 15.19 10.62
C ASP A 71 4.45 13.99 9.89
N ILE A 72 5.61 14.18 9.24
CA ILE A 72 6.25 13.16 8.41
C ILE A 72 7.63 12.81 8.97
N SER A 73 7.75 11.60 9.49
CA SER A 73 9.06 11.01 9.82
C SER A 73 9.56 10.20 8.63
N TYR A 74 10.54 10.74 7.88
CA TYR A 74 11.18 10.00 6.79
C TYR A 74 11.86 8.72 7.27
N HIS A 75 12.28 8.66 8.53
CA HIS A 75 12.79 7.42 9.13
C HIS A 75 11.71 6.32 9.18
N GLU A 76 10.48 6.65 9.55
CA GLU A 76 9.38 5.68 9.56
C GLU A 76 8.99 5.24 8.14
N VAL A 77 9.06 6.16 7.17
CA VAL A 77 8.91 5.80 5.75
C VAL A 77 10.01 4.83 5.33
N GLY A 78 11.27 5.11 5.68
CA GLY A 78 12.40 4.21 5.39
C GLY A 78 12.24 2.82 6.01
N ARG A 79 11.80 2.75 7.28
CA ARG A 79 11.48 1.48 7.96
C ARG A 79 10.36 0.70 7.27
N SER A 80 9.34 1.40 6.79
CA SER A 80 8.24 0.80 6.05
C SER A 80 8.73 0.19 4.73
N ILE A 81 9.58 0.91 3.99
CA ILE A 81 10.20 0.39 2.77
C ILE A 81 11.14 -0.78 3.07
N ALA A 82 11.92 -0.72 4.15
CA ALA A 82 12.76 -1.84 4.57
C ALA A 82 11.93 -3.11 4.79
N THR A 83 10.82 -2.97 5.51
CA THR A 83 9.89 -4.07 5.78
C THR A 83 9.30 -4.61 4.47
N LEU A 84 8.90 -3.73 3.56
CA LEU A 84 8.41 -4.11 2.24
C LEU A 84 9.46 -4.89 1.43
N MET A 85 10.73 -4.47 1.43
CA MET A 85 11.82 -5.16 0.73
C MET A 85 12.13 -6.56 1.29
N THR A 86 11.78 -6.82 2.56
CA THR A 86 11.91 -8.15 3.18
C THR A 86 10.76 -9.10 2.82
N ASN A 87 9.65 -8.58 2.29
CA ASN A 87 8.56 -9.43 1.82
C ASN A 87 8.99 -10.16 0.53
N THR A 88 8.87 -11.49 0.51
CA THR A 88 9.35 -12.32 -0.60
C THR A 88 8.62 -12.07 -1.91
N GLU A 89 7.31 -11.76 -1.86
CA GLU A 89 6.51 -11.50 -3.06
C GLU A 89 6.87 -10.13 -3.67
N PHE A 90 6.95 -9.10 -2.84
CA PHE A 90 7.39 -7.78 -3.29
C PHE A 90 8.84 -7.81 -3.79
N ASN A 91 9.73 -8.52 -3.09
CA ASN A 91 11.11 -8.67 -3.47
C ASN A 91 11.23 -9.29 -4.88
N ALA A 92 10.51 -10.37 -5.18
CA ALA A 92 10.47 -10.97 -6.51
C ALA A 92 10.00 -9.97 -7.58
N ILE A 93 8.93 -9.21 -7.31
CA ILE A 93 8.45 -8.15 -8.21
C ILE A 93 9.55 -7.10 -8.43
N ALA A 94 10.27 -6.67 -7.39
CA ALA A 94 11.34 -5.68 -7.51
C ALA A 94 12.52 -6.16 -8.37
N TYR A 95 12.84 -7.47 -8.34
CA TYR A 95 13.87 -8.06 -9.21
C TYR A 95 13.47 -8.15 -10.69
N GLU A 96 12.18 -8.24 -10.98
CA GLU A 96 11.68 -8.39 -12.35
C GLU A 96 11.14 -7.09 -12.95
N ALA A 97 10.80 -6.10 -12.11
CA ALA A 97 10.14 -4.89 -12.54
C ALA A 97 10.94 -4.10 -13.58
N ASN A 98 10.28 -3.69 -14.66
CA ASN A 98 10.85 -2.83 -15.70
C ASN A 98 10.16 -1.46 -15.76
N VAL A 99 8.97 -1.36 -15.16
CA VAL A 99 8.21 -0.11 -15.07
C VAL A 99 7.76 0.15 -13.64
N ARG A 100 7.57 1.44 -13.30
CA ARG A 100 7.20 1.87 -11.95
C ARG A 100 5.85 1.29 -11.50
N GLU A 101 4.93 1.12 -12.44
CA GLU A 101 3.57 0.66 -12.18
C GLU A 101 3.55 -0.76 -11.59
N GLU A 102 4.53 -1.61 -11.94
CA GLU A 102 4.68 -2.95 -11.37
C GLU A 102 5.06 -2.89 -9.89
N LEU A 103 5.97 -1.99 -9.52
CA LEU A 103 6.34 -1.75 -8.12
C LEU A 103 5.14 -1.22 -7.31
N ILE A 104 4.36 -0.29 -7.87
CA ILE A 104 3.16 0.23 -7.20
C ILE A 104 2.15 -0.90 -6.98
N CYS A 105 1.94 -1.76 -7.97
CA CYS A 105 1.07 -2.93 -7.81
C CYS A 105 1.59 -3.91 -6.74
N GLY A 106 2.92 -4.07 -6.65
CA GLY A 106 3.55 -4.84 -5.57
C GLY A 106 3.26 -4.26 -4.18
N VAL A 107 3.31 -2.93 -4.03
CA VAL A 107 2.93 -2.25 -2.78
C VAL A 107 1.46 -2.52 -2.45
N ASP A 108 0.56 -2.37 -3.42
CA ASP A 108 -0.87 -2.59 -3.21
C ASP A 108 -1.16 -4.04 -2.77
N ASN A 109 -0.54 -5.03 -3.42
CA ASN A 109 -0.67 -6.44 -3.03
C ASN A 109 -0.18 -6.66 -1.57
N PHE A 110 0.95 -6.07 -1.19
CA PHE A 110 1.46 -6.15 0.18
C PHE A 110 0.48 -5.52 1.19
N LEU A 111 -0.11 -4.37 0.85
CA LEU A 111 -1.07 -3.69 1.72
C LEU A 111 -2.39 -4.48 1.85
N ASP A 112 -2.85 -5.13 0.79
CA ASP A 112 -4.03 -6.00 0.82
C ASP A 112 -3.86 -7.18 1.79
N ASP A 113 -2.65 -7.73 1.85
CA ASP A 113 -2.30 -8.83 2.76
C ASP A 113 -1.95 -8.36 4.18
N SER A 114 -1.57 -7.10 4.34
CA SER A 114 -1.22 -6.50 5.63
C SER A 114 -2.41 -6.41 6.59
N VAL A 115 -2.20 -6.72 7.87
CA VAL A 115 -3.21 -6.59 8.92
C VAL A 115 -2.85 -5.38 9.78
N VAL A 116 -3.76 -4.41 9.87
CA VAL A 116 -3.63 -3.26 10.77
C VAL A 116 -4.19 -3.65 12.14
N ILE A 117 -3.40 -3.41 13.18
CA ILE A 117 -3.82 -3.63 14.56
C ILE A 117 -4.22 -2.28 15.16
N PRO A 118 -5.47 -2.12 15.62
CA PRO A 118 -5.92 -0.86 16.21
C PRO A 118 -5.18 -0.59 17.53
N PRO A 119 -4.96 0.68 17.88
CA PRO A 119 -4.40 1.04 19.18
C PRO A 119 -5.38 0.66 20.30
N GLY A 120 -4.88 -0.05 21.31
CA GLY A 120 -5.64 -0.50 22.47
C GLY A 120 -4.75 -1.33 23.41
N GLU A 121 -5.28 -1.76 24.56
CA GLU A 121 -4.62 -2.77 25.40
C GLU A 121 -4.63 -4.09 24.64
N ILE A 122 -3.63 -4.29 23.78
CA ILE A 122 -3.51 -5.54 23.08
C ILE A 122 -3.03 -6.56 24.12
N ASP A 123 -3.95 -7.38 24.62
CA ASP A 123 -3.65 -8.46 25.54
C ASP A 123 -2.49 -9.28 24.97
N ASN A 124 -1.31 -9.23 25.62
CA ASN A 124 -0.11 -9.93 25.16
C ASN A 124 -0.39 -11.41 24.85
N LYS A 125 -1.32 -12.05 25.58
CA LYS A 125 -1.74 -13.44 25.32
C LYS A 125 -2.45 -13.64 23.97
N ARG A 126 -3.26 -12.68 23.51
CA ARG A 126 -3.99 -12.74 22.23
C ARG A 126 -3.07 -12.46 21.03
N LEU A 127 -2.05 -11.61 21.21
CA LEU A 127 -1.00 -11.41 20.20
C LEU A 127 -0.10 -12.64 20.06
N LEU A 128 0.35 -13.19 21.19
CA LEU A 128 1.20 -14.37 21.21
C LEU A 128 0.50 -15.60 20.63
N SER A 129 -0.82 -15.74 20.83
CA SER A 129 -1.59 -16.82 20.21
C SER A 129 -1.77 -16.62 18.69
N GLY A 130 -1.68 -15.38 18.21
CA GLY A 130 -1.81 -15.03 16.80
C GLY A 130 -3.19 -15.34 16.22
N ASP A 131 -4.18 -15.62 17.06
CA ASP A 131 -5.49 -16.13 16.62
C ASP A 131 -6.27 -15.11 15.80
N GLU A 132 -6.20 -13.83 16.19
CA GLU A 132 -6.88 -12.74 15.48
C GLU A 132 -6.23 -12.47 14.12
N ILE A 133 -4.90 -12.51 14.06
CA ILE A 133 -4.12 -12.41 12.81
C ILE A 133 -4.44 -13.60 11.89
N ARG A 134 -4.42 -14.83 12.42
CA ARG A 134 -4.73 -16.06 11.67
C ARG A 134 -6.16 -16.06 11.15
N LYS A 135 -7.14 -15.61 11.95
CA LYS A 135 -8.54 -15.47 11.52
C LYS A 135 -8.69 -14.43 10.42
N ALA A 136 -8.03 -13.28 10.53
CA ALA A 136 -8.05 -12.24 9.50
C ALA A 136 -7.45 -12.75 8.18
N LEU A 137 -6.29 -13.42 8.23
CA LEU A 137 -5.64 -14.02 7.07
C LEU A 137 -6.51 -15.10 6.41
N LYS A 138 -7.08 -16.04 7.19
CA LYS A 138 -8.00 -17.08 6.66
C LYS A 138 -9.23 -16.47 6.00
N LYS A 139 -9.83 -15.45 6.60
CA LYS A 139 -11.00 -14.76 6.03
C LYS A 139 -10.66 -14.11 4.68
N ARG A 140 -9.48 -13.53 4.54
CA ARG A 140 -9.01 -12.94 3.27
C ARG A 140 -8.68 -13.99 2.22
N GLN A 141 -8.00 -15.07 2.60
CA GLN A 141 -7.72 -16.18 1.69
C GLN A 141 -9.01 -16.79 1.12
N ASN A 142 -10.03 -16.98 1.97
CA ASN A 142 -11.32 -17.48 1.52
C ASN A 142 -12.01 -16.51 0.54
N ARG A 143 -11.87 -15.19 0.74
CA ARG A 143 -12.39 -14.19 -0.22
C ARG A 143 -11.68 -14.26 -1.57
N ARG A 144 -10.35 -14.44 -1.59
CA ARG A 144 -9.58 -14.61 -2.83
C ARG A 144 -10.03 -15.86 -3.60
N LYS A 145 -10.20 -17.00 -2.90
CA LYS A 145 -10.69 -18.25 -3.52
C LYS A 145 -12.07 -18.10 -4.16
N VAL A 146 -13.01 -17.42 -3.49
CA VAL A 146 -14.35 -17.17 -4.05
C VAL A 146 -14.26 -16.32 -5.32
N ILE A 147 -13.41 -15.29 -5.35
CA ILE A 147 -13.22 -14.43 -6.53
C ILE A 147 -12.57 -15.20 -7.69
N GLU A 148 -11.59 -16.06 -7.40
CA GLU A 148 -10.93 -16.90 -8.39
C GLU A 148 -11.90 -17.96 -8.97
N GLU A 149 -12.71 -18.60 -8.12
CA GLU A 149 -13.73 -19.58 -8.52
C GLU A 149 -14.85 -18.95 -9.37
N GLU A 150 -15.24 -17.71 -9.11
CA GLU A 150 -16.20 -16.96 -9.94
C GLU A 150 -15.62 -16.59 -11.31
N SER A 151 -14.29 -16.45 -11.44
CA SER A 151 -13.61 -16.12 -12.70
C SER A 151 -13.31 -17.34 -13.59
N SER A 152 -13.48 -18.57 -13.09
CA SER A 152 -12.96 -19.80 -13.73
C SER A 152 -14.02 -20.78 -14.28
N SER A 153 -15.16 -20.33 -14.82
CA SER A 153 -16.04 -21.24 -15.58
C SER A 153 -15.48 -21.51 -17.00
N PRO A 154 -15.44 -22.77 -17.51
CA PRO A 154 -14.42 -23.20 -18.48
C PRO A 154 -14.87 -23.31 -19.95
N PRO A 155 -13.94 -23.54 -20.90
CA PRO A 155 -13.94 -24.87 -21.52
C PRO A 155 -12.58 -25.60 -21.51
N LYS A 156 -12.69 -26.92 -21.53
CA LYS A 156 -11.69 -27.99 -21.32
C LYS A 156 -10.65 -28.13 -22.44
N SER A 157 -9.40 -28.48 -22.10
CA SER A 157 -8.76 -29.78 -22.44
C SER A 157 -7.33 -29.88 -21.89
N GLU A 158 -6.91 -31.13 -21.66
CA GLU A 158 -5.74 -31.59 -20.90
C GLU A 158 -4.41 -31.42 -21.65
N GLN A 159 -3.29 -31.21 -20.92
CA GLN A 159 -2.08 -32.04 -21.03
C GLN A 159 -0.99 -31.65 -20.00
N LYS A 160 -0.30 -32.69 -19.53
CA LYS A 160 0.78 -32.72 -18.53
C LYS A 160 2.03 -31.95 -18.99
N ASN A 161 2.78 -31.39 -18.04
CA ASN A 161 4.23 -31.62 -17.83
C ASN A 161 4.90 -30.49 -17.03
N ASP A 162 5.94 -30.90 -16.29
CA ASP A 162 6.70 -30.20 -15.26
C ASP A 162 7.35 -28.88 -15.71
N ILE A 163 6.82 -27.73 -15.27
CA ILE A 163 7.58 -26.46 -15.11
C ILE A 163 6.85 -25.56 -14.09
N ASN A 164 6.88 -25.92 -12.80
CA ASN A 164 5.92 -25.44 -11.78
C ASN A 164 6.26 -24.09 -11.10
N PHE A 165 6.97 -23.18 -11.76
CA PHE A 165 7.24 -21.84 -11.20
C PHE A 165 6.93 -20.67 -12.17
N LYS A 166 6.63 -20.96 -13.44
CA LYS A 166 6.47 -19.91 -14.47
C LYS A 166 5.02 -19.49 -14.75
N ARG A 167 4.02 -20.17 -14.17
CA ARG A 167 2.60 -19.96 -14.49
C ARG A 167 1.81 -19.09 -13.52
N HIS A 168 2.35 -18.72 -12.36
CA HIS A 168 1.63 -17.81 -11.44
C HIS A 168 1.79 -16.32 -11.76
N PHE A 169 2.62 -16.00 -12.77
CA PHE A 169 2.81 -14.64 -13.29
C PHE A 169 2.21 -14.45 -14.69
N GLU A 170 1.38 -15.40 -15.17
CA GLU A 170 0.61 -15.18 -16.38
C GLU A 170 -0.50 -14.17 -16.08
N LYS A 171 -0.24 -12.91 -16.46
CA LYS A 171 -1.25 -11.86 -16.66
C LYS A 171 -2.26 -11.77 -15.50
N LYS A 172 -1.83 -11.34 -14.31
CA LYS A 172 -2.72 -10.47 -13.53
C LYS A 172 -2.99 -9.27 -14.43
N GLU A 173 -4.15 -9.28 -15.08
CA GLU A 173 -4.61 -8.25 -15.98
C GLU A 173 -4.25 -6.89 -15.39
N LYS A 174 -3.45 -6.11 -16.14
CA LYS A 174 -3.12 -4.70 -15.92
C LYS A 174 -3.70 -4.20 -14.60
N CYS A 175 -2.91 -4.18 -13.53
CA CYS A 175 -3.35 -3.72 -12.22
C CYS A 175 -4.19 -2.45 -12.40
N ARG A 176 -5.51 -2.61 -12.35
CA ARG A 176 -6.45 -1.55 -12.65
C ARG A 176 -6.36 -0.65 -11.44
N PHE A 177 -5.50 0.36 -11.53
CA PHE A 177 -5.41 1.43 -10.54
C PHE A 177 -6.84 1.78 -10.15
N PHE A 178 -7.12 1.74 -8.84
CA PHE A 178 -8.43 2.07 -8.25
C PHE A 178 -9.54 1.00 -8.31
N ASN A 179 -9.32 -0.27 -8.67
CA ASN A 179 -10.42 -1.26 -8.62
C ASN A 179 -11.02 -1.42 -7.20
N GLY A 180 -10.19 -1.28 -6.16
CA GLY A 180 -10.66 -1.25 -4.76
C GLY A 180 -11.49 0.00 -4.44
N MET A 181 -11.09 1.17 -4.96
CA MET A 181 -11.82 2.43 -4.77
C MET A 181 -13.12 2.45 -5.57
N ILE A 182 -13.15 1.90 -6.78
CA ILE A 182 -14.34 1.76 -7.63
C ILE A 182 -15.33 0.78 -7.01
N ASN A 183 -14.88 -0.38 -6.52
CA ASN A 183 -15.74 -1.37 -5.86
C ASN A 183 -16.25 -0.88 -4.48
N ASP A 184 -15.47 -0.06 -3.76
CA ASP A 184 -15.92 0.61 -2.54
C ASP A 184 -16.89 1.76 -2.86
N PHE A 185 -16.68 2.49 -3.96
CA PHE A 185 -17.65 3.47 -4.49
C PHE A 185 -18.96 2.78 -4.85
N GLU A 186 -18.96 1.73 -5.67
CA GLU A 186 -20.17 1.03 -6.11
C GLU A 186 -20.96 0.42 -4.93
N LYS A 187 -20.27 -0.08 -3.89
CA LYS A 187 -20.93 -0.64 -2.70
C LYS A 187 -21.44 0.42 -1.72
N ARG A 188 -20.81 1.60 -1.65
CA ARG A 188 -21.19 2.69 -0.73
C ARG A 188 -22.03 3.78 -1.39
N PHE A 189 -22.07 3.88 -2.72
CA PHE A 189 -22.91 4.81 -3.47
C PHE A 189 -24.40 4.72 -3.11
N PRO A 190 -24.99 3.53 -2.87
CA PRO A 190 -26.40 3.43 -2.50
C PRO A 190 -26.74 4.19 -1.21
N TYR A 191 -25.78 4.27 -0.28
CA TYR A 191 -25.97 4.95 1.00
C TYR A 191 -25.74 6.46 0.91
N TYR A 192 -24.84 6.93 0.04
CA TYR A 192 -24.60 8.37 -0.15
C TYR A 192 -25.56 9.03 -1.14
N TRP A 193 -26.02 8.33 -2.18
CA TRP A 193 -26.99 8.85 -3.15
C TRP A 193 -28.31 9.23 -2.46
N TYR A 194 -28.77 8.41 -1.51
CA TYR A 194 -30.00 8.68 -0.79
C TYR A 194 -29.88 9.90 0.15
N VAL A 195 -28.71 10.12 0.74
CA VAL A 195 -28.42 11.31 1.57
C VAL A 195 -28.29 12.56 0.71
N ALA A 196 -27.54 12.52 -0.39
CA ALA A 196 -27.38 13.65 -1.30
C ALA A 196 -28.71 14.07 -1.95
N PHE A 197 -29.51 13.11 -2.40
CA PHE A 197 -30.81 13.38 -3.03
C PHE A 197 -31.85 13.90 -2.03
N LYS A 198 -31.83 13.42 -0.77
CA LYS A 198 -32.67 13.97 0.30
C LYS A 198 -32.24 15.38 0.69
N THR A 199 -30.94 15.63 0.87
CA THR A 199 -30.43 16.96 1.23
C THR A 199 -30.71 17.97 0.12
N PHE A 200 -30.54 17.57 -1.15
CA PHE A 200 -30.84 18.42 -2.30
C PHE A 200 -32.33 18.74 -2.43
N ASN A 201 -33.22 17.74 -2.27
CA ASN A 201 -34.68 17.99 -2.26
C ASN A 201 -35.10 18.86 -1.08
N TYR A 202 -34.54 18.63 0.12
CA TYR A 202 -34.84 19.44 1.30
C TYR A 202 -34.37 20.88 1.13
N TYR A 203 -33.19 21.09 0.52
CA TYR A 203 -32.65 22.42 0.21
C TYR A 203 -33.50 23.17 -0.82
N ILE A 204 -33.94 22.49 -1.89
CA ILE A 204 -34.89 23.04 -2.88
C ILE A 204 -36.24 23.37 -2.24
N GLN A 205 -36.71 22.55 -1.29
CA GLN A 205 -37.97 22.81 -0.60
C GLN A 205 -37.86 24.01 0.36
N LEU A 206 -36.71 24.19 1.03
CA LEU A 206 -36.43 25.37 1.87
C LEU A 206 -36.29 26.66 1.06
N THR A 207 -35.64 26.64 -0.11
CA THR A 207 -35.55 27.81 -1.00
C THR A 207 -36.91 28.19 -1.59
N ASN A 208 -37.73 27.21 -1.96
CA ASN A 208 -39.09 27.47 -2.42
C ASN A 208 -40.04 27.95 -1.31
N PHE A 209 -39.83 27.54 -0.05
CA PHE A 209 -40.64 27.99 1.09
C PHE A 209 -40.27 29.42 1.53
N THR A 210 -39.01 29.80 1.42
CA THR A 210 -38.53 31.16 1.72
C THR A 210 -38.89 32.17 0.61
N GLY A 211 -38.99 31.72 -0.66
CA GLY A 211 -39.44 32.54 -1.78
C GLY A 211 -40.90 33.02 -1.71
N LYS A 212 -41.80 32.33 -1.01
CA LYS A 212 -43.23 32.69 -0.92
C LYS A 212 -43.61 33.65 0.21
N LYS A 213 -42.66 34.05 1.07
CA LYS A 213 -42.90 35.07 2.12
C LYS A 213 -42.49 36.48 1.69
N GLY A 214 -41.51 36.65 0.80
CA GLY A 214 -41.00 37.96 0.38
C GLY A 214 -41.81 38.71 -0.70
N GLU A 215 -42.82 38.07 -1.30
CA GLU A 215 -43.72 38.70 -2.29
C GLU A 215 -45.03 39.20 -1.68
N ARG A 216 -45.45 38.68 -0.51
CA ARG A 216 -46.68 39.14 0.16
C ARG A 216 -46.52 40.39 1.03
N GLU A 217 -45.29 40.78 1.37
CA GLU A 217 -45.03 42.04 2.09
C GLU A 217 -44.82 43.24 1.15
N ARG A 218 -44.34 43.02 -0.09
CA ARG A 218 -44.15 44.12 -1.07
C ARG A 218 -45.41 44.55 -1.82
N GLU A 219 -46.48 43.76 -1.80
CA GLU A 219 -47.80 44.16 -2.31
C GLU A 219 -48.64 44.95 -1.29
N ARG A 220 -48.31 44.89 0.01
CA ARG A 220 -49.01 45.70 1.04
C ARG A 220 -48.47 47.13 1.18
N GLU A 221 -47.23 47.39 0.79
CA GLU A 221 -46.64 48.75 0.85
C GLU A 221 -46.90 49.61 -0.40
N ARG A 222 -47.46 49.03 -1.47
CA ARG A 222 -47.88 49.78 -2.67
C ARG A 222 -49.36 50.20 -2.67
N GLN A 223 -50.14 49.78 -1.66
CA GLN A 223 -51.56 50.09 -1.52
C GLN A 223 -51.90 50.78 -0.19
N GLY A 224 -50.90 51.31 0.53
CA GLY A 224 -51.08 52.12 1.74
C GLY A 224 -50.85 53.59 1.46
#